data_AF-A0A3F2S1T0-F1
#
_entry.id   AF-A0A3F2S1T0-F1
#
_cell.length_a   1.000
_cell.length_b   1.000
_cell.length_c   1.000
_cell.angle_alpha   90.00
_cell.angle_beta   90.00
_cell.angle_gamma   90.00
#
_symmetry.space_group_name_H-M   'P 1'
#
loop_
_entity.id
_entity.type
_entity.pdbx_description
1 polymer ?
#
loop_
_entity_poly.entity_id
_entity_poly.type
_entity_poly.pdbx_seq_one_letter_code
_entity_poly.pdbx_strand_id
1 'polypeptide(L)'
;TMPTLYVGTYTRKEGHVDGHAKGIHSYSFDNSTGALKLLTVTEGAGINPSYVFGSKSTLYVANECNEPSKLRPGEETGFVSAYKMEKDGQLTQISRHETGGMYSCHVALSPNGDFVSVANYGDGLSIFPVNANGSLDAASDHHRVEGASMAIPDRQEASHIHSTAWTPTGLVAADLGTDKVMQYTLDAANKKLVDEQFITRPPGSGPRHFALSPELGVGYVIGELDNTVGVYPLDAKTGKLETDALQNISTLPKDYSGPAALAADIHISSCGKFVFASTRFCHSISSYKILPDTRLELVEIIPTRGDTPRDILVYKDFLLAVNQDTSSIDVFRVNNESGKLTYTGNSVDCPSPSSMFISP
;
A
#
# COMPACT_ATOMS: atom_id res chain seq x y z
N THR A 1 13.17 13.06 -19.26
CA THR A 1 13.59 11.65 -19.14
C THR A 1 12.34 10.80 -18.98
N MET A 2 12.38 9.53 -19.38
CA MET A 2 11.25 8.64 -19.08
C MET A 2 11.18 8.42 -17.56
N PRO A 3 9.97 8.38 -16.96
CA PRO A 3 9.79 7.99 -15.57
C PRO A 3 10.38 6.59 -15.29
N THR A 4 10.78 6.37 -14.04
CA THR A 4 11.24 5.06 -13.58
C THR A 4 10.21 4.48 -12.62
N LEU A 5 9.71 3.29 -12.95
CA LEU A 5 8.91 2.45 -12.07
C LEU A 5 9.83 1.57 -11.22
N TYR A 6 9.68 1.62 -9.90
CA TYR A 6 10.31 0.73 -8.94
C TYR A 6 9.30 -0.27 -8.42
N VAL A 7 9.72 -1.52 -8.28
CA VAL A 7 8.82 -2.64 -7.94
C VAL A 7 9.41 -3.39 -6.75
N GLY A 8 8.66 -3.37 -5.64
CA GLY A 8 8.94 -4.20 -4.47
C GLY A 8 8.55 -5.65 -4.71
N THR A 9 9.23 -6.58 -4.05
CA THR A 9 9.09 -8.03 -4.31
C THR A 9 9.27 -8.89 -3.07
N TYR A 10 8.84 -10.15 -3.18
CA TYR A 10 9.23 -11.22 -2.24
C TYR A 10 10.43 -12.00 -2.77
N THR A 11 11.45 -12.17 -1.93
CA THR A 11 12.76 -12.74 -2.32
C THR A 11 13.00 -14.15 -1.79
N ARG A 12 12.09 -14.67 -0.98
CA ARG A 12 12.15 -16.05 -0.46
C ARG A 12 10.74 -16.59 -0.22
N LYS A 13 10.64 -17.90 -0.03
CA LYS A 13 9.42 -18.57 0.38
C LYS A 13 8.97 -18.12 1.77
N GLU A 14 7.69 -17.76 1.88
CA GLU A 14 6.97 -17.41 3.10
C GLU A 14 5.67 -18.23 3.18
N GLY A 15 4.91 -18.09 4.27
CA GLY A 15 3.65 -18.83 4.47
C GLY A 15 2.58 -18.54 3.40
N HIS A 16 2.59 -17.34 2.82
CA HIS A 16 1.58 -16.85 1.88
C HIS A 16 2.09 -16.61 0.45
N VAL A 17 3.37 -16.84 0.17
CA VAL A 17 4.00 -16.57 -1.13
C VAL A 17 5.25 -17.43 -1.33
N ASP A 18 5.45 -17.95 -2.55
CA ASP A 18 6.72 -18.54 -2.96
C ASP A 18 7.59 -17.47 -3.64
N GLY A 19 8.36 -16.72 -2.84
CA GLY A 19 9.16 -15.60 -3.32
C GLY A 19 10.40 -16.06 -4.10
N HIS A 20 10.56 -15.52 -5.31
CA HIS A 20 11.64 -15.87 -6.24
C HIS A 20 12.45 -14.67 -6.74
N ALA A 21 12.09 -13.46 -6.34
CA ALA A 21 12.80 -12.26 -6.76
C ALA A 21 14.17 -12.15 -6.10
N LYS A 22 15.02 -11.27 -6.66
CA LYS A 22 16.36 -11.01 -6.12
C LYS A 22 16.49 -9.69 -5.35
N GLY A 23 15.45 -8.86 -5.38
CA GLY A 23 15.44 -7.53 -4.78
C GLY A 23 14.46 -6.60 -5.48
N ILE A 24 14.80 -5.33 -5.59
CA ILE A 24 13.92 -4.31 -6.18
C ILE A 24 14.17 -4.22 -7.67
N HIS A 25 13.12 -4.37 -8.47
CA HIS A 25 13.21 -4.23 -9.92
C HIS A 25 12.91 -2.78 -10.33
N SER A 26 13.60 -2.29 -11.36
CA SER A 26 13.36 -0.96 -11.93
C SER A 26 13.10 -1.04 -13.43
N TYR A 27 12.11 -0.31 -13.90
CA TYR A 27 11.69 -0.27 -15.29
C TYR A 27 11.55 1.17 -15.76
N SER A 28 11.98 1.48 -16.98
CA SER A 28 11.56 2.72 -17.64
C SER A 28 10.12 2.59 -18.09
N PHE A 29 9.35 3.67 -17.98
CA PHE A 29 7.94 3.73 -18.39
C PHE A 29 7.74 4.74 -19.54
N ASP A 30 7.19 4.28 -20.65
CA ASP A 30 6.82 5.14 -21.77
C ASP A 30 5.44 5.77 -21.51
N ASN A 31 5.45 7.08 -21.26
CA ASN A 31 4.25 7.91 -21.01
C ASN A 31 3.19 7.91 -22.12
N SER A 32 3.55 7.52 -23.35
CA SER A 32 2.64 7.56 -24.48
C SER A 32 1.96 6.21 -24.72
N THR A 33 2.72 5.13 -24.59
CA THR A 33 2.30 3.76 -24.92
C THR A 33 1.97 2.92 -23.69
N GLY A 34 2.51 3.25 -22.51
CA GLY A 34 2.49 2.41 -21.33
C GLY A 34 3.52 1.28 -21.36
N ALA A 35 4.44 1.26 -22.33
CA ALA A 35 5.45 0.23 -22.44
C ALA A 35 6.46 0.31 -21.27
N LEU A 36 6.82 -0.86 -20.76
CA LEU A 36 7.80 -1.03 -19.69
C LEU A 36 9.06 -1.70 -20.25
N LYS A 37 10.23 -1.22 -19.84
CA LYS A 37 11.52 -1.86 -20.15
C LYS A 37 12.37 -1.94 -18.91
N LEU A 38 12.79 -3.15 -18.55
CA LEU A 38 13.69 -3.40 -17.42
C LEU A 38 14.97 -2.58 -17.58
N LEU A 39 15.32 -1.85 -16.53
CA LEU A 39 16.57 -1.09 -16.43
C LEU A 39 17.61 -1.87 -15.65
N THR A 40 17.31 -2.15 -14.39
CA THR A 40 18.20 -2.91 -13.49
C THR A 40 17.40 -3.60 -12.38
N VAL A 41 18.05 -4.56 -11.74
CA VAL A 41 17.60 -5.20 -10.50
C VAL A 41 18.58 -4.83 -9.40
N THR A 42 18.09 -4.14 -8.38
CA THR A 42 18.87 -3.86 -7.17
C THR A 42 18.83 -5.08 -6.27
N GLU A 43 19.81 -5.97 -6.44
CA GLU A 43 20.05 -7.08 -5.53
C GLU A 43 20.57 -6.57 -4.17
N GLY A 44 20.41 -7.38 -3.12
CA GLY A 44 20.92 -7.02 -1.78
C GLY A 44 20.10 -5.96 -1.04
N ALA A 45 18.86 -5.69 -1.48
CA ALA A 45 17.93 -4.76 -0.82
C ALA A 45 17.29 -5.31 0.48
N GLY A 46 17.93 -6.31 1.12
CA GLY A 46 17.37 -7.06 2.25
C GLY A 46 16.39 -8.16 1.84
N ILE A 47 15.89 -8.86 2.86
CA ILE A 47 14.84 -9.87 2.70
C ILE A 47 13.53 -9.17 2.39
N ASN A 48 12.81 -9.66 1.38
CA ASN A 48 11.46 -9.25 1.01
C ASN A 48 11.27 -7.72 1.06
N PRO A 49 11.93 -6.95 0.18
CA PRO A 49 11.65 -5.52 0.01
C PRO A 49 10.25 -5.34 -0.60
N SER A 50 9.20 -5.70 0.14
CA SER A 50 7.87 -6.01 -0.39
C SER A 50 7.03 -4.76 -0.64
N TYR A 51 7.33 -3.66 0.05
CA TYR A 51 6.66 -2.38 -0.15
C TYR A 51 7.63 -1.25 -0.45
N VAL A 52 7.37 -0.50 -1.53
CA VAL A 52 8.18 0.65 -1.96
C VAL A 52 7.32 1.90 -2.12
N PHE A 53 7.80 3.04 -1.61
CA PHE A 53 7.19 4.36 -1.83
C PHE A 53 8.27 5.43 -1.74
N GLY A 54 8.13 6.57 -2.42
CA GLY A 54 9.24 7.51 -2.52
C GLY A 54 8.86 8.96 -2.75
N SER A 55 9.90 9.77 -2.80
CA SER A 55 9.89 11.15 -3.27
C SER A 55 10.42 11.22 -4.71
N LYS A 56 10.86 12.40 -5.15
CA LYS A 56 11.49 12.59 -6.47
C LYS A 56 12.89 11.98 -6.58
N SER A 57 13.57 11.76 -5.46
CA SER A 57 14.99 11.35 -5.46
C SER A 57 15.31 10.20 -4.51
N THR A 58 14.35 9.82 -3.65
CA THR A 58 14.58 8.85 -2.59
C THR A 58 13.46 7.83 -2.57
N LEU A 59 13.83 6.55 -2.54
CA LEU A 59 12.92 5.43 -2.38
C LEU A 59 13.02 4.91 -0.95
N TYR A 60 11.88 4.79 -0.29
CA TYR A 60 11.74 4.12 1.00
C TYR A 60 11.20 2.72 0.78
N VAL A 61 11.75 1.77 1.51
CA VAL A 61 11.52 0.34 1.29
C VAL A 61 11.28 -0.33 2.63
N ALA A 62 10.13 -0.96 2.79
CA ALA A 62 9.90 -1.88 3.91
C ALA A 62 10.42 -3.28 3.55
N ASN A 63 11.13 -3.87 4.50
CA ASN A 63 11.57 -5.26 4.45
C ASN A 63 10.66 -6.11 5.34
N GLU A 64 9.84 -6.94 4.72
CA GLU A 64 8.85 -7.78 5.37
C GLU A 64 9.52 -9.07 5.86
N CYS A 65 10.14 -8.95 7.04
CA CYS A 65 10.83 -10.02 7.72
C CYS A 65 10.69 -9.90 9.24
N ASN A 66 11.14 -10.94 9.93
CA ASN A 66 11.32 -11.01 11.36
C ASN A 66 12.75 -11.50 11.64
N GLU A 67 13.69 -10.57 11.73
CA GLU A 67 15.08 -10.87 12.11
C GLU A 67 15.30 -10.51 13.59
N PRO A 68 16.25 -11.16 14.30
CA PRO A 68 16.58 -10.79 15.67
C PRO A 68 16.98 -9.31 15.78
N SER A 69 16.33 -8.58 16.70
CA SER A 69 16.64 -7.17 16.94
C SER A 69 17.98 -7.02 17.66
N LYS A 70 18.81 -6.08 17.16
CA LYS A 70 20.05 -5.65 17.82
C LYS A 70 19.78 -4.55 18.86
N LEU A 71 18.69 -3.80 18.69
CA LEU A 71 18.30 -2.72 19.60
C LEU A 71 17.49 -3.24 20.81
N ARG A 72 16.76 -4.34 20.64
CA ARG A 72 15.93 -4.99 21.68
C ARG A 72 16.25 -6.50 21.73
N PRO A 73 17.31 -6.91 22.45
CA PRO A 73 17.70 -8.31 22.54
C PRO A 73 16.58 -9.20 23.07
N GLY A 74 16.27 -10.29 22.35
CA GLY A 74 15.17 -11.21 22.66
C GLY A 74 13.88 -10.93 21.89
N GLU A 75 13.82 -9.84 21.12
CA GLU A 75 12.72 -9.52 20.22
C GLU A 75 13.14 -9.68 18.75
N GLU A 76 12.14 -9.72 17.86
CA GLU A 76 12.33 -9.72 16.40
C GLU A 76 11.87 -8.38 15.79
N THR A 77 12.34 -8.06 14.59
CA THR A 77 12.03 -6.81 13.89
C THR A 77 12.08 -6.99 12.37
N GLY A 78 11.33 -6.15 11.66
CA GLY A 78 11.53 -5.82 10.26
C GLY A 78 12.48 -4.64 10.09
N PHE A 79 12.62 -4.17 8.86
CA PHE A 79 13.47 -3.03 8.54
C PHE A 79 12.79 -2.05 7.60
N VAL A 80 13.24 -0.81 7.69
CA VAL A 80 12.99 0.22 6.67
C VAL A 80 14.32 0.73 6.17
N SER A 81 14.45 0.85 4.85
CA SER A 81 15.64 1.35 4.18
C SER A 81 15.28 2.55 3.32
N ALA A 82 16.18 3.52 3.25
CA ALA A 82 16.10 4.60 2.27
C ALA A 82 17.20 4.41 1.23
N TYR A 83 16.86 4.63 -0.03
CA TYR A 83 17.74 4.53 -1.17
C TYR A 83 17.71 5.82 -1.97
N LYS A 84 18.88 6.30 -2.39
CA LYS A 84 18.97 7.31 -3.44
C LYS A 84 18.66 6.66 -4.79
N MET A 85 17.77 7.30 -5.55
CA MET A 85 17.44 6.90 -6.92
C MET A 85 18.48 7.46 -7.90
N GLU A 86 19.19 6.58 -8.60
CA GLU A 86 20.13 6.97 -9.65
C GLU A 86 19.44 7.06 -11.02
N LYS A 87 20.06 7.78 -11.96
CA LYS A 87 19.47 8.09 -13.28
C LYS A 87 19.22 6.86 -14.16
N ASP A 88 19.97 5.78 -13.93
CA ASP A 88 19.87 4.52 -14.65
C ASP A 88 18.88 3.54 -14.00
N GLY A 89 18.18 3.95 -12.93
CA GLY A 89 17.27 3.11 -12.16
C GLY A 89 17.95 2.34 -11.02
N GLN A 90 19.28 2.41 -10.89
CA GLN A 90 19.97 1.79 -9.76
C GLN A 90 19.61 2.50 -8.45
N LEU A 91 19.57 1.72 -7.37
CA LEU A 91 19.35 2.23 -6.02
C LEU A 91 20.64 2.14 -5.21
N THR A 92 21.00 3.22 -4.52
CA THR A 92 22.12 3.27 -3.57
C THR A 92 21.56 3.43 -2.17
N GLN A 93 21.76 2.46 -1.28
CA GLN A 93 21.26 2.53 0.09
C GLN A 93 21.94 3.69 0.84
N ILE A 94 21.14 4.59 1.42
CA ILE A 94 21.63 5.74 2.19
C ILE A 94 21.38 5.60 3.70
N SER A 95 20.37 4.82 4.11
CA SER A 95 20.14 4.45 5.50
C SER A 95 19.33 3.16 5.60
N ARG A 96 19.44 2.47 6.74
CA ARG A 96 18.61 1.32 7.11
C ARG A 96 18.44 1.26 8.62
N HIS A 97 17.22 1.05 9.09
CA HIS A 97 16.88 1.00 10.51
C HIS A 97 15.96 -0.17 10.83
N GLU A 98 16.09 -0.70 12.04
CA GLU A 98 15.10 -1.60 12.64
C GLU A 98 13.80 -0.84 12.84
N THR A 99 12.67 -1.48 12.52
CA THR A 99 11.37 -0.80 12.54
C THR A 99 10.76 -0.75 13.92
N GLY A 100 11.10 -1.66 14.82
CA GLY A 100 10.42 -1.77 16.11
C GLY A 100 9.48 -2.97 16.19
N GLY A 101 8.94 -3.39 15.05
CA GLY A 101 7.98 -4.47 14.95
C GLY A 101 8.29 -5.44 13.82
N MET A 102 7.63 -6.60 13.81
CA MET A 102 7.84 -7.66 12.82
C MET A 102 7.04 -7.43 11.54
N TYR A 103 7.51 -8.02 10.42
CA TYR A 103 6.79 -8.04 9.14
C TYR A 103 6.39 -6.65 8.66
N SER A 104 7.36 -5.73 8.59
CA SER A 104 7.16 -4.39 8.05
C SER A 104 6.67 -4.47 6.60
N CYS A 105 5.43 -4.06 6.36
CA CYS A 105 4.69 -4.40 5.14
C CYS A 105 4.22 -3.19 4.33
N HIS A 106 4.39 -1.97 4.85
CA HIS A 106 3.98 -0.75 4.16
C HIS A 106 4.82 0.46 4.61
N VAL A 107 5.08 1.38 3.69
CA VAL A 107 5.71 2.68 3.97
C VAL A 107 4.88 3.82 3.40
N ALA A 108 4.80 4.95 4.11
CA ALA A 108 4.21 6.17 3.59
C ALA A 108 5.04 7.40 3.96
N LEU A 109 5.11 8.37 3.03
CA LEU A 109 5.81 9.64 3.23
C LEU A 109 4.81 10.74 3.59
N SER A 110 5.12 11.51 4.62
CA SER A 110 4.32 12.68 5.01
C SER A 110 4.30 13.76 3.92
N PRO A 111 3.24 14.59 3.82
CA PRO A 111 3.10 15.57 2.72
C PRO A 111 4.25 16.58 2.60
N ASN A 112 4.85 16.98 3.72
CA ASN A 112 6.04 17.83 3.77
C ASN A 112 7.36 17.06 3.56
N GLY A 113 7.33 15.73 3.61
CA GLY A 113 8.49 14.86 3.47
C GLY A 113 9.37 14.77 4.71
N ASP A 114 8.89 15.22 5.87
CA ASP A 114 9.68 15.28 7.12
C ASP A 114 9.69 13.95 7.89
N PHE A 115 8.73 13.08 7.59
CA PHE A 115 8.55 11.77 8.24
C PHE A 115 8.17 10.68 7.26
N VAL A 116 8.69 9.48 7.50
CA VAL A 116 8.21 8.22 6.93
C VAL A 116 7.53 7.40 8.02
N SER A 117 6.33 6.91 7.76
CA SER A 117 5.65 5.92 8.61
C SER A 117 5.86 4.51 8.05
N VAL A 118 5.94 3.53 8.94
CA VAL A 118 6.06 2.11 8.61
C VAL A 118 4.98 1.34 9.35
N ALA A 119 4.20 0.56 8.63
CA ALA A 119 3.28 -0.42 9.22
C ALA A 119 4.05 -1.73 9.47
N ASN A 120 3.92 -2.28 10.68
CA ASN A 120 4.48 -3.58 11.05
C ASN A 120 3.32 -4.54 11.28
N TYR A 121 3.09 -5.46 10.34
CA TYR A 121 1.94 -6.37 10.40
C TYR A 121 1.91 -7.19 11.70
N GLY A 122 3.07 -7.48 12.29
CA GLY A 122 3.16 -8.24 13.54
C GLY A 122 3.18 -7.43 14.83
N ASP A 123 3.37 -6.10 14.78
CA ASP A 123 3.60 -5.29 16.00
C ASP A 123 3.44 -3.78 15.74
N GLY A 124 2.24 -3.32 15.40
CA GLY A 124 1.90 -1.89 15.37
C GLY A 124 2.53 -1.07 14.23
N LEU A 125 2.97 0.15 14.54
CA LEU A 125 3.56 1.07 13.55
C LEU A 125 4.70 1.89 14.13
N SER A 126 5.49 2.51 13.26
CA SER A 126 6.61 3.37 13.65
C SER A 126 6.76 4.57 12.73
N ILE A 127 7.34 5.67 13.23
CA ILE A 127 7.67 6.85 12.43
C ILE A 127 9.16 7.20 12.50
N PHE A 128 9.69 7.62 11.36
CA PHE A 128 11.10 7.89 11.13
C PHE A 128 11.25 9.33 10.62
N PRO A 129 12.01 10.19 11.31
CA PRO A 129 12.37 11.50 10.78
C PRO A 129 13.21 11.37 9.50
N VAL A 130 12.95 12.24 8.54
CA VAL A 130 13.64 12.29 7.25
C VAL A 130 14.62 13.46 7.25
N ASN A 131 15.87 13.16 6.88
CA ASN A 131 16.92 14.17 6.72
C ASN A 131 16.84 14.84 5.34
N ALA A 132 17.51 15.99 5.19
CA ALA A 132 17.51 16.76 3.93
C ALA A 132 18.03 15.99 2.70
N ASN A 133 18.88 14.98 2.89
CA ASN A 133 19.37 14.09 1.81
C ASN A 133 18.41 12.89 1.55
N GLY A 134 17.28 12.82 2.25
CA GLY A 134 16.32 11.73 2.21
C GLY A 134 16.64 10.54 3.12
N SER A 135 17.77 10.51 3.83
CA SER A 135 18.07 9.41 4.76
C SER A 135 17.17 9.48 5.98
N LEU A 136 16.88 8.32 6.57
CA LEU A 136 16.10 8.23 7.80
C LEU A 136 17.01 8.34 9.02
N ASP A 137 16.56 9.04 10.05
CA ASP A 137 17.06 8.85 11.42
C ASP A 137 16.47 7.56 12.01
N ALA A 138 16.96 7.15 13.20
CA ALA A 138 16.29 6.08 13.94
C ALA A 138 14.83 6.45 14.25
N ALA A 139 13.98 5.45 14.48
CA ALA A 139 12.57 5.66 14.79
C ALA A 139 12.43 6.66 15.96
N SER A 140 11.68 7.75 15.73
CA SER A 140 11.38 8.71 16.80
C SER A 140 10.23 8.24 17.68
N ASP A 141 9.40 7.35 17.14
CA ASP A 141 8.30 6.72 17.85
C ASP A 141 8.01 5.33 17.28
N HIS A 142 7.65 4.42 18.18
CA HIS A 142 7.14 3.09 17.87
C HIS A 142 5.90 2.85 18.73
N HIS A 143 4.77 2.70 18.07
CA HIS A 143 3.47 2.57 18.69
C HIS A 143 2.98 1.14 18.54
N ARG A 144 3.09 0.37 19.61
CA ARG A 144 2.51 -0.98 19.69
C ARG A 144 1.00 -0.87 19.79
N VAL A 145 0.32 -1.70 19.01
CA VAL A 145 -1.14 -1.77 19.01
C VAL A 145 -1.52 -3.19 19.41
N GLU A 146 -2.36 -3.29 20.44
CA GLU A 146 -2.86 -4.54 20.98
C GLU A 146 -4.36 -4.72 20.69
N GLY A 147 -4.84 -5.94 20.84
CA GLY A 147 -6.23 -6.31 20.66
C GLY A 147 -6.40 -7.37 19.57
N ALA A 148 -7.60 -7.90 19.47
CA ALA A 148 -7.98 -8.91 18.48
C ALA A 148 -9.49 -8.82 18.29
N SER A 149 -9.98 -8.85 17.05
CA SER A 149 -11.43 -8.94 16.81
C SER A 149 -11.94 -10.37 16.93
N MET A 150 -11.07 -11.36 16.65
CA MET A 150 -11.38 -12.79 16.60
C MET A 150 -12.52 -13.16 15.64
N ALA A 151 -12.97 -12.25 14.77
CA ALA A 151 -14.07 -12.52 13.84
C ALA A 151 -13.66 -13.54 12.77
N ILE A 152 -12.40 -13.49 12.32
CA ILE A 152 -11.72 -14.54 11.55
C ILE A 152 -10.49 -15.01 12.32
N PRO A 153 -10.59 -16.07 13.15
CA PRO A 153 -9.57 -16.42 14.14
C PRO A 153 -8.14 -16.56 13.61
N ASP A 154 -7.93 -17.12 12.42
CA ASP A 154 -6.59 -17.34 11.86
C ASP A 154 -5.97 -16.09 11.18
N ARG A 155 -6.70 -14.97 11.18
CA ARG A 155 -6.31 -13.70 10.52
C ARG A 155 -6.44 -12.49 11.44
N GLN A 156 -7.08 -12.64 12.59
CA GLN A 156 -7.51 -11.56 13.48
C GLN A 156 -7.32 -11.95 14.96
N GLU A 157 -6.30 -12.76 15.23
CA GLU A 157 -5.88 -13.22 16.56
C GLU A 157 -5.12 -12.16 17.36
N ALA A 158 -4.62 -11.14 16.68
CA ALA A 158 -3.92 -9.99 17.23
C ALA A 158 -4.15 -8.76 16.33
N SER A 159 -3.62 -7.61 16.72
CA SER A 159 -3.58 -6.42 15.88
C SER A 159 -2.60 -6.63 14.73
N HIS A 160 -3.00 -6.20 13.54
CA HIS A 160 -2.22 -6.31 12.32
C HIS A 160 -2.31 -5.01 11.53
N ILE A 161 -1.48 -4.02 11.90
CA ILE A 161 -1.41 -2.77 11.14
C ILE A 161 -0.85 -3.08 9.75
N HIS A 162 -1.68 -2.95 8.73
CA HIS A 162 -1.35 -3.33 7.36
C HIS A 162 -0.89 -2.14 6.51
N SER A 163 -1.39 -0.93 6.78
CA SER A 163 -0.94 0.28 6.10
C SER A 163 -1.14 1.53 6.94
N THR A 164 -0.45 2.61 6.54
CA THR A 164 -0.63 3.95 7.10
C THR A 164 -0.78 4.96 5.98
N ALA A 165 -1.56 6.01 6.19
CA ALA A 165 -1.66 7.14 5.27
C ALA A 165 -1.60 8.45 6.06
N TRP A 166 -0.71 9.36 5.66
CA TRP A 166 -0.59 10.66 6.30
C TRP A 166 -1.78 11.56 5.98
N THR A 167 -2.21 12.30 6.99
CA THR A 167 -3.27 13.30 6.96
C THR A 167 -2.69 14.68 7.28
N PRO A 168 -3.43 15.78 7.09
CA PRO A 168 -2.92 17.12 7.40
C PRO A 168 -2.46 17.32 8.84
N THR A 169 -3.00 16.56 9.80
CA THR A 169 -2.68 16.71 11.24
C THR A 169 -2.00 15.49 11.87
N GLY A 170 -1.80 14.41 11.11
CA GLY A 170 -1.22 13.18 11.63
C GLY A 170 -1.30 12.05 10.62
N LEU A 171 -1.82 10.90 11.01
CA LEU A 171 -2.00 9.77 10.09
C LEU A 171 -3.18 8.89 10.49
N VAL A 172 -3.66 8.10 9.53
CA VAL A 172 -4.56 6.96 9.76
C VAL A 172 -3.81 5.65 9.56
N ALA A 173 -4.20 4.60 10.26
CA ALA A 173 -3.63 3.27 10.14
C ALA A 173 -4.72 2.20 10.04
N ALA A 174 -4.57 1.27 9.10
CA ALA A 174 -5.51 0.18 8.89
C ALA A 174 -5.08 -1.00 9.75
N ASP A 175 -5.87 -1.34 10.76
CA ASP A 175 -5.66 -2.52 11.58
C ASP A 175 -6.58 -3.64 11.12
N LEU A 176 -6.01 -4.55 10.34
CA LEU A 176 -6.71 -5.72 9.82
C LEU A 176 -7.21 -6.61 10.96
N GLY A 177 -6.39 -6.75 12.00
CA GLY A 177 -6.58 -7.71 13.06
C GLY A 177 -7.65 -7.31 14.09
N THR A 178 -7.89 -6.01 14.25
CA THR A 178 -8.91 -5.49 15.19
C THR A 178 -10.18 -4.94 14.54
N ASP A 179 -10.29 -5.00 13.21
CA ASP A 179 -11.37 -4.38 12.44
C ASP A 179 -11.47 -2.86 12.68
N LYS A 180 -10.34 -2.18 12.84
CA LYS A 180 -10.29 -0.74 13.13
C LYS A 180 -9.48 0.03 12.12
N VAL A 181 -9.91 1.27 11.87
CA VAL A 181 -9.02 2.29 11.32
C VAL A 181 -8.63 3.21 12.46
N MET A 182 -7.37 3.12 12.86
CA MET A 182 -6.76 3.94 13.89
C MET A 182 -6.46 5.33 13.31
N GLN A 183 -6.57 6.37 14.13
CA GLN A 183 -6.35 7.76 13.75
C GLN A 183 -5.49 8.43 14.82
N TYR A 184 -4.39 9.03 14.39
CA TYR A 184 -3.41 9.66 15.27
C TYR A 184 -3.19 11.11 14.87
N THR A 185 -2.83 11.94 15.84
CA THR A 185 -2.29 13.29 15.62
C THR A 185 -0.77 13.25 15.75
N LEU A 186 -0.06 14.01 14.90
CA LEU A 186 1.38 14.15 14.98
C LEU A 186 1.74 15.33 15.90
N ASP A 187 2.37 15.04 17.03
CA ASP A 187 3.14 16.04 17.77
C ASP A 187 4.50 16.23 17.07
N ALA A 188 4.56 17.17 16.12
CA ALA A 188 5.75 17.41 15.32
C ALA A 188 6.95 17.92 16.14
N ALA A 189 6.71 18.58 17.28
CA ALA A 189 7.77 19.10 18.13
C ALA A 189 8.49 17.95 18.85
N ASN A 190 7.72 16.98 19.36
CA ASN A 190 8.26 15.80 20.02
C ASN A 190 8.51 14.61 19.08
N LYS A 191 8.07 14.72 17.81
CA LYS A 191 8.18 13.70 16.76
C LYS A 191 7.48 12.39 17.13
N LYS A 192 6.27 12.51 17.69
CA LYS A 192 5.46 11.39 18.22
C LYS A 192 4.04 11.39 17.72
N LEU A 193 3.42 10.22 17.71
CA LEU A 193 1.99 10.05 17.51
C LEU A 193 1.27 10.17 18.86
N VAL A 194 0.20 10.94 18.88
CA VAL A 194 -0.61 11.22 20.08
C VAL A 194 -2.11 11.21 19.72
N ASP A 195 -2.96 11.38 20.72
CA ASP A 195 -4.42 11.50 20.57
C ASP A 195 -5.06 10.37 19.74
N GLU A 196 -4.72 9.13 20.10
CA GLU A 196 -5.26 7.93 19.44
C GLU A 196 -6.80 7.90 19.50
N GLN A 197 -7.40 7.78 18.33
CA GLN A 197 -8.81 7.54 18.10
C GLN A 197 -8.95 6.39 17.11
N PHE A 198 -10.15 5.83 16.99
CA PHE A 198 -10.40 4.81 15.98
C PHE A 198 -11.84 4.85 15.50
N ILE A 199 -12.06 4.33 14.30
CA ILE A 199 -13.38 3.93 13.81
C ILE A 199 -13.42 2.41 13.72
N THR A 200 -14.56 1.83 14.07
CA THR A 200 -14.77 0.38 14.02
C THR A 200 -15.48 0.03 12.71
N ARG A 201 -14.90 -0.91 11.96
CA ARG A 201 -15.52 -1.52 10.80
C ARG A 201 -16.36 -2.75 11.20
N PRO A 202 -17.23 -3.25 10.32
CA PRO A 202 -17.94 -4.50 10.58
C PRO A 202 -16.97 -5.64 10.99
N PRO A 203 -17.33 -6.49 11.96
CA PRO A 203 -16.47 -7.62 12.35
C PRO A 203 -16.14 -8.52 11.16
N GLY A 204 -14.86 -8.85 11.00
CA GLY A 204 -14.35 -9.66 9.89
C GLY A 204 -14.09 -8.87 8.60
N SER A 205 -14.08 -7.54 8.67
CA SER A 205 -13.77 -6.68 7.52
C SER A 205 -12.30 -6.67 7.14
N GLY A 206 -11.41 -6.65 8.14
CA GLY A 206 -9.97 -6.55 7.97
C GLY A 206 -9.54 -5.35 7.12
N PRO A 207 -9.68 -4.09 7.59
CA PRO A 207 -9.21 -2.93 6.84
C PRO A 207 -7.74 -3.09 6.46
N ARG A 208 -7.41 -2.77 5.20
CA ARG A 208 -6.10 -3.05 4.62
C ARG A 208 -5.39 -1.79 4.15
N HIS A 209 -5.90 -1.14 3.11
CA HIS A 209 -5.33 0.05 2.46
C HIS A 209 -6.36 1.19 2.34
N PHE A 210 -5.90 2.38 1.94
CA PHE A 210 -6.71 3.59 1.85
C PHE A 210 -6.52 4.31 0.52
N ALA A 211 -7.60 4.94 0.05
CA ALA A 211 -7.55 6.00 -0.95
C ALA A 211 -8.22 7.24 -0.35
N LEU A 212 -7.41 8.22 0.07
CA LEU A 212 -7.90 9.44 0.75
C LEU A 212 -7.91 10.63 -0.21
N SER A 213 -8.95 11.45 -0.15
CA SER A 213 -9.03 12.72 -0.87
C SER A 213 -9.58 13.83 0.03
N PRO A 214 -8.71 14.68 0.59
CA PRO A 214 -9.13 15.91 1.28
C PRO A 214 -9.88 16.89 0.37
N GLU A 215 -9.58 16.89 -0.93
CA GLU A 215 -10.28 17.72 -1.92
C GLU A 215 -11.75 17.32 -2.06
N LEU A 216 -12.01 16.01 -2.11
CA LEU A 216 -13.37 15.46 -2.18
C LEU A 216 -14.04 15.32 -0.80
N GLY A 217 -13.27 15.45 0.29
CA GLY A 217 -13.77 15.23 1.65
C GLY A 217 -14.17 13.78 1.91
N VAL A 218 -13.44 12.81 1.36
CA VAL A 218 -13.76 11.37 1.48
C VAL A 218 -12.50 10.51 1.66
N GLY A 219 -12.65 9.42 2.40
CA GLY A 219 -11.71 8.30 2.45
C GLY A 219 -12.38 6.99 2.03
N TYR A 220 -11.73 6.25 1.15
CA TYR A 220 -12.11 4.91 0.75
C TYR A 220 -11.22 3.89 1.45
N VAL A 221 -11.81 3.01 2.26
CA VAL A 221 -11.08 2.00 3.05
C VAL A 221 -11.40 0.63 2.49
N ILE A 222 -10.39 -0.08 1.95
CA ILE A 222 -10.59 -1.44 1.45
C ILE A 222 -10.47 -2.45 2.61
N GLY A 223 -11.44 -3.36 2.72
CA GLY A 223 -11.45 -4.49 3.64
C GLY A 223 -10.98 -5.75 2.94
N GLU A 224 -9.85 -6.29 3.39
CA GLU A 224 -9.24 -7.49 2.83
C GLU A 224 -10.17 -8.70 2.95
N LEU A 225 -10.77 -8.86 4.12
CA LEU A 225 -11.41 -10.11 4.53
C LEU A 225 -12.88 -10.16 4.11
N ASP A 226 -13.58 -9.01 4.12
CA ASP A 226 -14.97 -8.91 3.68
C ASP A 226 -15.11 -8.57 2.18
N ASN A 227 -14.00 -8.26 1.50
CA ASN A 227 -13.97 -7.84 0.10
C ASN A 227 -14.90 -6.64 -0.18
N THR A 228 -14.82 -5.62 0.68
CA THR A 228 -15.59 -4.37 0.51
C THR A 228 -14.73 -3.12 0.48
N VAL A 229 -15.24 -2.06 -0.11
CA VAL A 229 -14.78 -0.68 0.07
C VAL A 229 -15.78 0.05 0.96
N GLY A 230 -15.33 0.49 2.12
CA GLY A 230 -16.06 1.42 2.99
C GLY A 230 -15.81 2.87 2.56
N VAL A 231 -16.89 3.64 2.39
CA VAL A 231 -16.84 5.07 2.01
C VAL A 231 -17.10 5.91 3.25
N TYR A 232 -16.12 6.71 3.67
CA TYR A 232 -16.19 7.52 4.88
C TYR A 232 -16.03 9.00 4.54
N PRO A 233 -16.88 9.89 5.10
CA PRO A 233 -16.59 11.32 5.07
C PRO A 233 -15.25 11.58 5.74
N LEU A 234 -14.47 12.51 5.19
CA LEU A 234 -13.17 12.93 5.69
C LEU A 234 -13.19 14.43 5.93
N ASP A 235 -12.87 14.85 7.15
CA ASP A 235 -12.69 16.27 7.46
C ASP A 235 -11.42 16.77 6.79
N ALA A 236 -11.54 17.69 5.82
CA ALA A 236 -10.40 18.12 5.01
C ALA A 236 -9.31 18.88 5.80
N LYS A 237 -9.61 19.41 6.99
CA LYS A 237 -8.66 20.19 7.79
C LYS A 237 -7.81 19.30 8.69
N THR A 238 -8.43 18.29 9.28
CA THR A 238 -7.79 17.35 10.20
C THR A 238 -7.31 16.09 9.47
N GLY A 239 -8.03 15.73 8.40
CA GLY A 239 -7.95 14.47 7.67
C GLY A 239 -8.46 13.27 8.46
N LYS A 240 -9.25 13.50 9.51
CA LYS A 240 -9.92 12.41 10.25
C LYS A 240 -11.12 11.90 9.47
N LEU A 241 -11.32 10.59 9.52
CA LEU A 241 -12.51 9.91 9.03
C LEU A 241 -13.62 9.98 10.07
N GLU A 242 -14.84 10.26 9.61
CA GLU A 242 -16.04 10.14 10.43
C GLU A 242 -16.33 8.69 10.79
N THR A 243 -17.05 8.46 11.89
CA THR A 243 -17.31 7.11 12.42
C THR A 243 -18.18 6.26 11.50
N ASP A 244 -19.22 6.85 10.90
CA ASP A 244 -20.19 6.11 10.10
C ASP A 244 -19.81 6.09 8.61
N ALA A 245 -19.73 4.90 8.04
CA ALA A 245 -19.59 4.73 6.60
C ALA A 245 -20.88 5.19 5.89
N LEU A 246 -20.74 5.99 4.84
CA LEU A 246 -21.85 6.28 3.92
C LEU A 246 -22.30 5.00 3.21
N GLN A 247 -21.34 4.14 2.83
CA GLN A 247 -21.57 2.96 2.01
C GLN A 247 -20.51 1.89 2.33
N ASN A 248 -20.90 0.62 2.22
CA ASN A 248 -19.97 -0.47 1.97
C ASN A 248 -20.36 -1.11 0.64
N ILE A 249 -19.42 -1.23 -0.30
CA ILE A 249 -19.65 -1.80 -1.64
C ILE A 249 -18.67 -2.93 -1.90
N SER A 250 -19.13 -4.04 -2.49
CA SER A 250 -18.28 -5.21 -2.73
C SER A 250 -17.31 -5.03 -3.88
N THR A 251 -16.09 -5.57 -3.74
CA THR A 251 -15.07 -5.72 -4.80
C THR A 251 -15.22 -6.97 -5.65
N LEU A 252 -16.25 -7.77 -5.39
CA LEU A 252 -16.51 -9.02 -6.09
C LEU A 252 -17.66 -8.86 -7.08
N PRO A 253 -17.66 -9.64 -8.17
CA PRO A 253 -18.86 -9.86 -8.96
C PRO A 253 -20.00 -10.36 -8.06
N LYS A 254 -21.23 -9.88 -8.32
CA LYS A 254 -22.41 -10.23 -7.52
C LYS A 254 -22.61 -11.74 -7.33
N ASP A 255 -22.28 -12.51 -8.35
CA ASP A 255 -22.46 -13.97 -8.40
C ASP A 255 -21.12 -14.72 -8.27
N TYR A 256 -20.11 -14.11 -7.63
CA TYR A 256 -18.81 -14.75 -7.44
C TYR A 256 -18.93 -15.99 -6.54
N SER A 257 -18.54 -17.14 -7.09
CA SER A 257 -18.55 -18.44 -6.40
C SER A 257 -17.18 -19.13 -6.45
N GLY A 258 -16.11 -18.34 -6.61
CA GLY A 258 -14.74 -18.84 -6.66
C GLY A 258 -14.14 -19.14 -5.28
N PRO A 259 -12.82 -19.33 -5.20
CA PRO A 259 -12.10 -19.44 -3.93
C PRO A 259 -12.35 -18.24 -3.00
N ALA A 260 -11.99 -18.36 -1.73
CA ALA A 260 -12.04 -17.22 -0.80
C ALA A 260 -11.15 -16.08 -1.33
N ALA A 261 -11.78 -15.03 -1.83
CA ALA A 261 -11.11 -13.84 -2.36
C ALA A 261 -10.62 -12.95 -1.23
N LEU A 262 -9.54 -12.21 -1.49
CA LEU A 262 -9.00 -11.23 -0.55
C LEU A 262 -8.69 -9.93 -1.26
N ALA A 263 -9.43 -8.87 -0.94
CA ALA A 263 -9.15 -7.55 -1.47
C ALA A 263 -7.75 -7.09 -1.07
N ALA A 264 -7.11 -6.28 -1.91
CA ALA A 264 -5.73 -5.89 -1.70
C ALA A 264 -5.56 -4.37 -1.75
N ASP A 265 -5.52 -3.77 -2.91
CA ASP A 265 -5.08 -2.39 -3.04
C ASP A 265 -6.18 -1.49 -3.61
N ILE A 266 -6.10 -0.18 -3.36
CA ILE A 266 -7.14 0.78 -3.71
C ILE A 266 -6.56 2.15 -4.08
N HIS A 267 -6.98 2.70 -5.22
CA HIS A 267 -6.48 4.00 -5.71
C HIS A 267 -7.59 4.86 -6.30
N ILE A 268 -7.47 6.17 -6.13
CA ILE A 268 -8.28 7.15 -6.86
C ILE A 268 -7.60 7.42 -8.21
N SER A 269 -8.40 7.46 -9.27
CA SER A 269 -7.93 7.85 -10.62
C SER A 269 -7.24 9.23 -10.62
N SER A 270 -6.27 9.47 -11.51
CA SER A 270 -5.62 10.79 -11.61
C SER A 270 -6.60 11.93 -11.98
N CYS A 271 -7.76 11.63 -12.56
CA CYS A 271 -8.80 12.62 -12.84
C CYS A 271 -9.80 12.83 -11.68
N GLY A 272 -9.64 12.12 -10.55
CA GLY A 272 -10.48 12.27 -9.36
C GLY A 272 -11.92 11.77 -9.50
N LYS A 273 -12.24 11.02 -10.57
CA LYS A 273 -13.62 10.60 -10.89
C LYS A 273 -13.92 9.13 -10.64
N PHE A 274 -12.88 8.31 -10.47
CA PHE A 274 -13.00 6.86 -10.29
C PHE A 274 -12.14 6.35 -9.14
N VAL A 275 -12.55 5.22 -8.59
CA VAL A 275 -11.78 4.40 -7.65
C VAL A 275 -11.54 3.05 -8.28
N PHE A 276 -10.32 2.54 -8.16
CA PHE A 276 -9.94 1.19 -8.58
C PHE A 276 -9.56 0.37 -7.36
N ALA A 277 -9.95 -0.90 -7.34
CA ALA A 277 -9.59 -1.83 -6.28
C ALA A 277 -9.14 -3.17 -6.86
N SER A 278 -8.04 -3.74 -6.35
CA SER A 278 -7.61 -5.08 -6.73
C SER A 278 -8.11 -6.14 -5.75
N THR A 279 -8.36 -7.35 -6.24
CA THR A 279 -8.80 -8.46 -5.41
C THR A 279 -8.10 -9.76 -5.79
N ARG A 280 -7.39 -10.35 -4.82
CA ARG A 280 -6.65 -11.61 -4.95
C ARG A 280 -7.61 -12.78 -4.92
N PHE A 281 -7.23 -13.87 -5.59
CA PHE A 281 -8.01 -15.11 -5.77
C PHE A 281 -9.34 -14.96 -6.55
N CYS A 282 -9.85 -13.73 -6.70
CA CYS A 282 -10.71 -13.33 -7.83
C CYS A 282 -9.91 -12.84 -9.04
N HIS A 283 -8.63 -12.48 -8.84
CA HIS A 283 -7.68 -12.05 -9.87
C HIS A 283 -8.22 -10.90 -10.73
N SER A 284 -8.77 -9.88 -10.07
CA SER A 284 -9.54 -8.82 -10.72
C SER A 284 -9.17 -7.41 -10.27
N ILE A 285 -9.50 -6.44 -11.13
CA ILE A 285 -9.62 -5.02 -10.81
C ILE A 285 -11.09 -4.65 -10.92
N SER A 286 -11.64 -4.08 -9.85
CA SER A 286 -12.93 -3.40 -9.85
C SER A 286 -12.76 -1.92 -10.11
N SER A 287 -13.57 -1.35 -11.00
CA SER A 287 -13.64 0.08 -11.28
C SER A 287 -14.97 0.64 -10.80
N TYR A 288 -14.92 1.76 -10.08
CA TYR A 288 -16.08 2.46 -9.56
C TYR A 288 -16.07 3.92 -9.99
N LYS A 289 -17.24 4.45 -10.32
CA LYS A 289 -17.46 5.87 -10.50
C LYS A 289 -17.73 6.52 -9.15
N ILE A 290 -17.08 7.65 -8.89
CA ILE A 290 -17.35 8.52 -7.74
C ILE A 290 -18.57 9.37 -8.06
N LEU A 291 -19.63 9.23 -7.27
CA LEU A 291 -20.86 9.99 -7.38
C LEU A 291 -20.71 11.38 -6.71
N PRO A 292 -21.62 12.34 -6.96
CA PRO A 292 -21.54 13.68 -6.35
C PRO A 292 -21.56 13.70 -4.83
N ASP A 293 -22.11 12.67 -4.19
CA ASP A 293 -22.11 12.48 -2.73
C ASP A 293 -20.95 11.58 -2.25
N THR A 294 -19.94 11.36 -3.09
CA THR A 294 -18.74 10.52 -2.89
C THR A 294 -18.98 9.02 -2.76
N ARG A 295 -20.25 8.56 -2.85
CA ARG A 295 -20.53 7.12 -2.98
C ARG A 295 -19.96 6.55 -4.26
N LEU A 296 -19.79 5.24 -4.28
CA LEU A 296 -19.25 4.49 -5.39
C LEU A 296 -20.37 3.74 -6.13
N GLU A 297 -20.36 3.87 -7.46
CA GLU A 297 -21.17 3.07 -8.38
C GLU A 297 -20.24 2.15 -9.19
N LEU A 298 -20.52 0.84 -9.20
CA LEU A 298 -19.71 -0.12 -9.94
C LEU A 298 -19.82 0.13 -11.46
N VAL A 299 -18.67 0.30 -12.12
CA VAL A 299 -18.56 0.43 -13.58
C VAL A 299 -18.33 -0.93 -14.22
N GLU A 300 -17.29 -1.64 -13.78
CA GLU A 300 -16.93 -2.97 -14.27
C GLU A 300 -15.97 -3.68 -13.31
N ILE A 301 -15.85 -4.99 -13.50
CA ILE A 301 -14.83 -5.83 -12.86
C ILE A 301 -14.16 -6.62 -13.98
N ILE A 302 -12.85 -6.47 -14.14
CA ILE A 302 -12.08 -7.11 -15.21
C ILE A 302 -10.93 -7.95 -14.63
N PRO A 303 -10.48 -9.02 -15.32
CA PRO A 303 -9.32 -9.79 -14.87
C PRO A 303 -8.03 -8.98 -14.96
N THR A 304 -7.11 -9.19 -14.02
CA THR A 304 -5.77 -8.55 -14.01
C THR A 304 -4.78 -9.19 -14.98
N ARG A 305 -5.19 -10.28 -15.64
CA ARG A 305 -4.41 -11.08 -16.59
C ARG A 305 -3.26 -11.88 -15.98
N GLY A 306 -3.21 -11.96 -14.65
CA GLY A 306 -2.33 -12.81 -13.89
C GLY A 306 -2.93 -13.09 -12.51
N ASP A 307 -2.17 -13.77 -11.67
CA ASP A 307 -2.68 -14.24 -10.38
C ASP A 307 -2.14 -13.41 -9.21
N THR A 308 -2.99 -13.31 -8.18
CA THR A 308 -2.75 -12.57 -6.93
C THR A 308 -2.31 -11.12 -7.15
N PRO A 309 -3.22 -10.25 -7.65
CA PRO A 309 -2.95 -8.83 -7.87
C PRO A 309 -2.82 -8.04 -6.55
N ARG A 310 -1.63 -8.07 -5.95
CA ARG A 310 -1.39 -7.56 -4.58
C ARG A 310 -1.32 -6.02 -4.51
N ASP A 311 -1.03 -5.37 -5.61
CA ASP A 311 -0.87 -3.92 -5.72
C ASP A 311 -1.28 -3.44 -7.12
N ILE A 312 -1.85 -2.24 -7.19
CA ILE A 312 -2.11 -1.53 -8.43
C ILE A 312 -1.51 -0.13 -8.33
N LEU A 313 -1.19 0.47 -9.47
CA LEU A 313 -0.68 1.84 -9.51
C LEU A 313 -1.44 2.62 -10.57
N VAL A 314 -1.99 3.76 -10.17
CA VAL A 314 -2.55 4.74 -11.10
C VAL A 314 -1.51 5.79 -11.42
N TYR A 315 -1.20 5.96 -12.71
CA TYR A 315 -0.32 7.02 -13.18
C TYR A 315 -0.84 7.59 -14.50
N LYS A 316 -1.28 8.86 -14.46
CA LYS A 316 -1.92 9.52 -15.60
C LYS A 316 -3.19 8.77 -16.03
N ASP A 317 -3.26 8.39 -17.31
CA ASP A 317 -4.31 7.57 -17.90
C ASP A 317 -3.96 6.08 -17.92
N PHE A 318 -3.00 5.63 -17.10
CA PHE A 318 -2.64 4.22 -16.97
C PHE A 318 -2.97 3.67 -15.58
N LEU A 319 -3.32 2.39 -15.57
CA LEU A 319 -3.37 1.55 -14.39
C LEU A 319 -2.44 0.36 -14.62
N LEU A 320 -1.49 0.17 -13.72
CA LEU A 320 -0.60 -0.98 -13.71
C LEU A 320 -1.08 -1.94 -12.61
N ALA A 321 -1.01 -3.24 -12.86
CA ALA A 321 -1.29 -4.27 -11.87
C ALA A 321 -0.09 -5.22 -11.77
N VAL A 322 0.44 -5.42 -10.55
CA VAL A 322 1.40 -6.51 -10.31
C VAL A 322 0.65 -7.78 -9.98
N ASN A 323 1.02 -8.89 -10.58
CA ASN A 323 0.46 -10.20 -10.32
C ASN A 323 1.54 -11.08 -9.66
N GLN A 324 1.42 -11.25 -8.34
CA GLN A 324 2.45 -11.85 -7.48
C GLN A 324 2.83 -13.27 -7.95
N ASP A 325 1.84 -14.11 -8.21
CA ASP A 325 2.07 -15.55 -8.38
C ASP A 325 2.36 -15.94 -9.84
N THR A 326 1.99 -15.08 -10.80
CA THR A 326 2.33 -15.25 -12.23
C THR A 326 3.53 -14.41 -12.67
N SER A 327 4.16 -13.67 -11.75
CA SER A 327 5.37 -12.89 -12.02
C SER A 327 5.22 -11.88 -13.17
N SER A 328 4.09 -11.17 -13.23
CA SER A 328 3.82 -10.18 -14.30
C SER A 328 3.44 -8.81 -13.78
N ILE A 329 3.73 -7.80 -14.59
CA ILE A 329 3.16 -6.45 -14.48
C ILE A 329 2.38 -6.20 -15.77
N ASP A 330 1.08 -5.99 -15.65
CA ASP A 330 0.16 -5.79 -16.77
C ASP A 330 -0.36 -4.35 -16.80
N VAL A 331 -0.35 -3.72 -17.98
CA VAL A 331 -0.69 -2.29 -18.13
C VAL A 331 -2.02 -2.10 -18.85
N PHE A 332 -2.89 -1.34 -18.22
CA PHE A 332 -4.21 -0.94 -18.71
C PHE A 332 -4.26 0.57 -18.93
N ARG A 333 -5.01 1.00 -19.94
CA ARG A 333 -5.39 2.39 -20.14
C ARG A 333 -6.74 2.65 -19.50
N VAL A 334 -6.83 3.75 -18.76
CA VAL A 334 -8.03 4.26 -18.09
C VAL A 334 -8.76 5.20 -19.04
N ASN A 335 -10.02 4.90 -19.33
CA ASN A 335 -10.90 5.87 -19.97
C ASN A 335 -11.39 6.88 -18.92
N ASN A 336 -10.90 8.13 -18.99
CA ASN A 336 -11.23 9.19 -18.02
C ASN A 336 -12.67 9.71 -18.06
N GLU A 337 -13.49 9.27 -19.02
CA GLU A 337 -14.92 9.60 -19.09
C GLU A 337 -15.79 8.49 -18.52
N SER A 338 -15.46 7.23 -18.83
CA SER A 338 -16.29 6.08 -18.45
C SER A 338 -15.75 5.27 -17.26
N GLY A 339 -14.49 5.44 -16.89
CA GLY A 339 -13.81 4.64 -15.86
C GLY A 339 -13.42 3.23 -16.31
N LYS A 340 -13.64 2.90 -17.58
CA LYS A 340 -13.33 1.56 -18.11
C LYS A 340 -11.84 1.38 -18.36
N LEU A 341 -11.36 0.17 -18.16
CA LEU A 341 -9.98 -0.25 -18.32
C LEU A 341 -9.83 -1.05 -19.61
N THR A 342 -8.81 -0.73 -20.40
CA THR A 342 -8.47 -1.47 -21.62
C THR A 342 -7.02 -1.90 -21.56
N TYR A 343 -6.77 -3.20 -21.65
CA TYR A 343 -5.40 -3.72 -21.71
C TYR A 343 -4.64 -3.10 -22.90
N THR A 344 -3.44 -2.59 -22.64
CA THR A 344 -2.66 -1.85 -23.64
C THR A 344 -1.91 -2.73 -24.63
N GLY A 345 -1.79 -4.03 -24.34
CA GLY A 345 -0.86 -4.92 -25.03
C GLY A 345 0.51 -5.02 -24.36
N ASN A 346 0.80 -4.19 -23.35
CA ASN A 346 2.06 -4.20 -22.63
C ASN A 346 1.98 -5.02 -21.33
N SER A 347 2.92 -5.97 -21.22
CA SER A 347 3.24 -6.66 -19.97
C SER A 347 4.75 -6.85 -19.88
N VAL A 348 5.28 -6.97 -18.66
CA VAL A 348 6.67 -7.36 -18.41
C VAL A 348 6.74 -8.41 -17.32
N ASP A 349 7.77 -9.25 -17.40
CA ASP A 349 8.13 -10.20 -16.35
C ASP A 349 8.75 -9.45 -15.16
N CYS A 350 8.29 -9.79 -13.96
CA CYS A 350 8.85 -9.37 -12.69
C CYS A 350 8.56 -10.50 -11.70
N PRO A 351 9.57 -11.21 -11.16
CA PRO A 351 9.33 -12.29 -10.20
C PRO A 351 8.71 -11.79 -8.89
N SER A 352 7.68 -12.50 -8.42
CA SER A 352 7.01 -12.27 -7.12
C SER A 352 6.76 -10.80 -6.73
N PRO A 353 6.18 -9.96 -7.62
CA PRO A 353 6.04 -8.53 -7.40
C PRO A 353 4.91 -8.24 -6.41
N SER A 354 5.09 -7.22 -5.59
CA SER A 354 4.18 -6.96 -4.45
C SER A 354 3.81 -5.49 -4.24
N SER A 355 4.55 -4.53 -4.80
CA SER A 355 4.22 -3.11 -4.74
C SER A 355 4.89 -2.32 -5.86
N MET A 356 4.35 -1.15 -6.19
CA MET A 356 4.88 -0.26 -7.23
C MET A 356 4.98 1.20 -6.77
N PHE A 357 6.07 1.86 -7.17
CA PHE A 357 6.21 3.31 -7.09
C PHE A 357 6.82 3.86 -8.37
N ILE A 358 6.20 4.89 -8.96
CA ILE A 358 6.74 5.56 -10.16
C ILE A 358 7.30 6.93 -9.81
N SER A 359 8.57 7.15 -10.15
CA SER A 359 9.24 8.45 -10.03
C SER A 359 9.08 9.22 -11.36
N PRO A 360 8.32 10.33 -11.38
CA PRO A 360 7.93 11.04 -12.60
C PRO A 360 9.03 11.86 -13.27
#